data_AF-A0A0C9YH39-F1
#
_entry.id   AF-A0A0C9YH39-F1
#
_cell.length_a   1.000
_cell.length_b   1.000
_cell.length_c   1.000
_cell.angle_alpha   90.00
_cell.angle_beta   90.00
_cell.angle_gamma   90.00
#
_symmetry.space_group_name_H-M   'P 1'
#
loop_
_entity.id
_entity.type
_entity.pdbx_description
1 polymer ?
#
loop_
_entity_poly.entity_id
_entity_poly.type
_entity_poly.pdbx_seq_one_letter_code
_entity_poly.pdbx_strand_id
1 'polypeptide(L)'
;MLSLVQPNQYYQVFLAQGVGMGIGMGIIMLPALSVTSHYFRRRRSIAIGVVIAGSSTGAVVYSILLNNLFNGKIGFPWGVRISAFIDLAFLLTANLVMKTRLPSRRERPNAKPVDIRAILSDRGYWLCIIGAALVFWGLFVPFFYLQVFAELHGLPKTLAFYAIPIMNASSLFGRTIPNFLGDYFGPFNIMIPCTIISGGLMYLMFAATGVAGTVVFGILYGFFSGGFISIITPAVASFSRDLNEIGTRIGIACFVIGFALLTGTPIAGALVQQNHNGPYIWWRPLVFASIVVLTGAACLIASRQILSKRKSTHVL
;
A
#
# COMPACT_ATOMS: atom_id res chain seq x y z
N MET A 1 7.84 12.91 -17.76
CA MET A 1 7.88 14.38 -17.56
C MET A 1 8.88 14.82 -16.50
N LEU A 2 9.16 14.03 -15.46
CA LEU A 2 10.17 14.36 -14.44
C LEU A 2 11.59 14.63 -15.02
N SER A 3 11.92 13.99 -16.15
CA SER A 3 13.19 14.16 -16.85
C SER A 3 13.40 15.54 -17.50
N LEU A 4 12.35 16.37 -17.57
CA LEU A 4 12.38 17.71 -18.20
C LEU A 4 12.38 18.84 -17.15
N VAL A 5 12.34 18.48 -15.87
CA VAL A 5 12.30 19.44 -14.77
C VAL A 5 13.62 20.20 -14.69
N GLN A 6 13.55 21.53 -14.64
CA GLN A 6 14.70 22.38 -14.40
C GLN A 6 15.04 22.46 -12.89
N PRO A 7 16.33 22.61 -12.53
CA PRO A 7 16.73 22.86 -11.14
C PRO A 7 15.97 24.06 -10.55
N ASN A 8 15.59 23.98 -9.28
CA ASN A 8 14.86 25.01 -8.52
C ASN A 8 13.42 25.33 -8.96
N GLN A 9 12.81 24.56 -9.87
CA GLN A 9 11.41 24.74 -10.27
C GLN A 9 10.49 23.70 -9.62
N TYR A 10 10.20 23.86 -8.32
CA TYR A 10 9.36 22.93 -7.55
C TYR A 10 7.99 22.67 -8.20
N TYR A 11 7.38 23.71 -8.79
CA TYR A 11 6.09 23.59 -9.47
C TYR A 11 6.10 22.54 -10.60
N GLN A 12 7.21 22.40 -11.34
CA GLN A 12 7.34 21.40 -12.40
C GLN A 12 7.37 19.98 -11.85
N VAL A 13 8.03 19.75 -10.70
CA VAL A 13 8.02 18.46 -9.99
C VAL A 13 6.61 18.15 -9.47
N PHE A 14 5.97 19.14 -8.83
CA PHE A 14 4.64 18.98 -8.28
C PHE A 14 3.59 18.64 -9.35
N LEU A 15 3.61 19.35 -10.48
CA LEU A 15 2.70 19.05 -11.59
C LEU A 15 2.98 17.68 -12.23
N ALA A 16 4.26 17.35 -12.48
CA ALA A 16 4.60 16.11 -13.19
C ALA A 16 4.39 14.87 -12.32
N GLN A 17 4.86 14.89 -11.07
CA GLN A 17 4.87 13.74 -10.16
C GLN A 17 3.68 13.70 -9.21
N GLY A 18 3.24 14.85 -8.71
CA GLY A 18 2.07 14.92 -7.83
C GLY A 18 0.78 14.74 -8.62
N VAL A 19 0.53 15.67 -9.54
CA VAL A 19 -0.75 15.72 -10.28
C VAL A 19 -0.78 14.72 -11.44
N GLY A 20 0.18 14.83 -12.37
CA GLY A 20 0.18 14.03 -13.60
C GLY A 20 0.31 12.54 -13.33
N MET A 21 1.34 12.12 -12.61
CA MET A 21 1.53 10.72 -12.22
C MET A 21 0.42 10.23 -11.28
N GLY A 22 -0.04 11.06 -10.33
CA GLY A 22 -1.14 10.69 -9.42
C GLY A 22 -2.45 10.37 -10.14
N ILE A 23 -2.86 11.23 -11.09
CA ILE A 23 -4.05 10.99 -11.93
C ILE A 23 -3.86 9.71 -12.76
N GLY A 24 -2.69 9.53 -13.38
CA GLY A 24 -2.38 8.33 -14.16
C GLY A 24 -2.48 7.05 -13.32
N MET A 25 -1.84 7.03 -12.14
CA MET A 25 -1.90 5.89 -11.22
C MET A 25 -3.32 5.59 -10.75
N GLY A 26 -4.12 6.62 -10.45
CA GLY A 26 -5.53 6.45 -10.06
C GLY A 26 -6.38 5.79 -11.14
N ILE A 27 -6.21 6.23 -12.40
CA ILE A 27 -6.94 5.68 -13.56
C ILE A 27 -6.51 4.23 -13.84
N ILE A 28 -5.24 3.87 -13.63
CA ILE A 28 -4.72 2.53 -13.89
C ILE A 28 -5.10 1.54 -12.77
N MET A 29 -5.03 1.97 -11.51
CA MET A 29 -5.19 1.08 -10.36
C MET A 29 -6.61 0.52 -10.22
N LEU A 30 -7.63 1.36 -10.41
CA LEU A 30 -9.04 0.95 -10.21
C LEU A 30 -9.50 -0.13 -11.20
N PRO A 31 -9.28 -0.01 -12.52
CA PRO A 31 -9.61 -1.07 -13.48
C PRO A 31 -8.83 -2.35 -13.22
N ALA A 32 -7.52 -2.27 -12.91
CA ALA A 32 -6.70 -3.45 -12.65
C ALA A 32 -7.26 -4.30 -11.49
N LEU A 33 -7.64 -3.66 -10.37
CA LEU A 33 -8.22 -4.35 -9.21
C LEU A 33 -9.67 -4.81 -9.46
N SER A 34 -10.47 -3.98 -10.13
CA SER A 34 -11.90 -4.27 -10.37
C SER A 34 -12.10 -5.40 -11.39
N VAL A 35 -11.38 -5.36 -12.51
CA VAL A 35 -11.45 -6.40 -13.55
C VAL A 35 -11.00 -7.75 -12.98
N THR A 36 -9.89 -7.79 -12.24
CA THR A 36 -9.41 -9.01 -11.58
C THR A 36 -10.45 -9.57 -10.62
N SER A 37 -11.08 -8.70 -9.84
CA SER A 37 -12.16 -9.08 -8.91
C SER A 37 -13.40 -9.67 -9.62
N HIS A 38 -13.65 -9.32 -10.88
CA HIS A 38 -14.79 -9.84 -11.65
C HIS A 38 -14.53 -11.25 -12.22
N TYR A 39 -13.27 -11.60 -12.51
CA TYR A 39 -12.93 -12.93 -12.99
C TYR A 39 -12.97 -13.98 -11.87
N PHE A 40 -12.48 -13.63 -10.68
CA PHE A 40 -12.30 -14.59 -9.58
C PHE A 40 -13.22 -14.29 -8.40
N ARG A 41 -14.33 -15.05 -8.28
CA ARG A 41 -15.27 -14.94 -7.15
C ARG A 41 -14.88 -15.79 -5.94
N ARG A 42 -14.42 -17.03 -6.15
CA ARG A 42 -14.09 -18.00 -5.08
C ARG A 42 -12.66 -17.87 -4.55
N ARG A 43 -11.69 -17.47 -5.39
CA ARG A 43 -10.27 -17.28 -5.05
C ARG A 43 -9.85 -15.83 -5.21
N ARG A 44 -10.68 -14.94 -4.69
CA ARG A 44 -10.59 -13.51 -4.98
C ARG A 44 -9.37 -12.89 -4.32
N SER A 45 -9.09 -13.25 -3.06
CA SER A 45 -7.98 -12.67 -2.31
C SER A 45 -6.65 -13.12 -2.92
N ILE A 46 -6.53 -14.38 -3.35
CA ILE A 46 -5.34 -14.87 -4.07
C ILE A 46 -5.12 -14.08 -5.37
N ALA A 47 -6.15 -13.93 -6.21
CA ALA A 47 -6.01 -13.23 -7.48
C ALA A 47 -5.59 -11.77 -7.30
N ILE A 48 -6.21 -11.06 -6.34
CA ILE A 48 -5.83 -9.69 -5.99
C ILE A 48 -4.42 -9.65 -5.38
N GLY A 49 -4.08 -10.60 -4.53
CA GLY A 49 -2.76 -10.75 -3.92
C GLY A 49 -1.65 -10.87 -4.97
N VAL A 50 -1.86 -11.67 -6.03
CA VAL A 50 -0.91 -11.81 -7.15
C VAL A 50 -0.77 -10.50 -7.93
N VAL A 51 -1.87 -9.76 -8.17
CA VAL A 51 -1.80 -8.45 -8.84
C VAL A 51 -1.02 -7.44 -7.99
N ILE A 52 -1.31 -7.38 -6.68
CA ILE A 52 -0.64 -6.43 -5.76
C ILE A 52 0.81 -6.87 -5.48
N ALA A 53 1.13 -8.16 -5.54
CA ALA A 53 2.49 -8.69 -5.48
C ALA A 53 3.39 -8.09 -6.58
N GLY A 54 2.84 -7.80 -7.77
CA GLY A 54 3.54 -7.09 -8.84
C GLY A 54 4.10 -5.73 -8.41
N SER A 55 3.41 -5.01 -7.52
CA SER A 55 3.92 -3.73 -6.97
C SER A 55 5.15 -3.93 -6.08
N SER A 56 5.25 -5.04 -5.33
CA SER A 56 6.45 -5.36 -4.54
C SER A 56 7.63 -5.75 -5.43
N THR A 57 7.39 -6.59 -6.44
CA THR A 57 8.42 -6.93 -7.44
C THR A 57 8.92 -5.68 -8.16
N GLY A 58 7.99 -4.81 -8.58
CA GLY A 58 8.31 -3.52 -9.18
C GLY A 58 9.15 -2.65 -8.26
N ALA A 59 8.80 -2.54 -6.97
CA ALA A 59 9.60 -1.78 -6.01
C ALA A 59 11.05 -2.30 -5.91
N VAL A 60 11.26 -3.62 -5.84
CA VAL A 60 12.60 -4.21 -5.81
C VAL A 60 13.38 -3.89 -7.09
N VAL A 61 12.77 -4.12 -8.26
CA VAL A 61 13.42 -3.92 -9.56
C VAL A 61 13.72 -2.43 -9.80
N TYR A 62 12.74 -1.55 -9.59
CA TYR A 62 12.90 -0.11 -9.80
C TYR A 62 13.88 0.53 -8.81
N SER A 63 13.89 0.11 -7.53
CA SER A 63 14.86 0.64 -6.57
C SER A 63 16.31 0.34 -6.98
N ILE A 64 16.59 -0.88 -7.46
CA ILE A 64 17.94 -1.27 -7.91
C ILE A 64 18.28 -0.61 -9.25
N LEU A 65 17.34 -0.64 -10.20
CA LEU A 65 17.50 -0.07 -11.53
C LEU A 65 17.78 1.44 -11.47
N LEU A 66 16.94 2.20 -10.75
CA LEU A 66 17.08 3.65 -10.64
C LEU A 66 18.34 4.05 -9.86
N ASN A 67 18.72 3.31 -8.82
CA ASN A 67 19.95 3.60 -8.10
C ASN A 67 21.18 3.46 -9.01
N ASN A 68 21.28 2.37 -9.76
CA ASN A 68 22.39 2.14 -10.69
C ASN A 68 22.38 3.15 -11.85
N LEU A 69 21.20 3.54 -12.34
CA LEU A 69 21.07 4.55 -13.40
C LEU A 69 21.47 5.95 -12.93
N PHE A 70 21.05 6.34 -11.72
CA PHE A 70 21.30 7.66 -11.17
C PHE A 70 22.76 7.84 -10.72
N ASN A 71 23.36 6.81 -10.11
CA ASN A 71 24.76 6.82 -9.69
C ASN A 71 25.73 6.44 -10.83
N GLY A 72 25.21 5.94 -11.96
CA GLY A 72 25.98 5.58 -13.14
C GLY A 72 26.24 6.76 -14.08
N LYS A 73 26.92 6.48 -15.20
CA LYS A 73 27.31 7.47 -16.22
C LYS A 73 26.13 8.08 -17.01
N ILE A 74 24.94 7.48 -16.90
CA ILE A 74 23.74 7.80 -17.70
C ILE A 74 22.96 8.98 -17.10
N GLY A 75 23.05 9.16 -15.78
CA GLY A 75 22.46 10.29 -15.05
C GLY A 75 20.94 10.24 -14.89
N PHE A 76 20.42 11.20 -14.13
CA PHE A 76 19.01 11.29 -13.76
C PHE A 76 18.03 11.38 -14.95
N PRO A 77 18.25 12.22 -15.99
CA PRO A 77 17.26 12.41 -17.05
C PRO A 77 16.98 11.14 -17.86
N TRP A 78 18.03 10.38 -18.19
CA TRP A 78 17.89 9.13 -18.93
C TRP A 78 17.42 7.98 -18.05
N GLY A 79 17.79 7.96 -16.76
CA GLY A 79 17.25 6.99 -15.81
C GLY A 79 15.72 7.01 -15.74
N VAL A 80 15.14 8.22 -15.67
CA VAL A 80 13.67 8.43 -15.68
C VAL A 80 13.03 8.04 -17.02
N ARG A 81 13.72 8.24 -18.14
CA ARG A 81 13.19 7.85 -19.46
C ARG A 81 13.16 6.34 -19.63
N ILE A 82 14.21 5.65 -19.19
CA ILE A 82 14.29 4.19 -19.23
C ILE A 82 13.16 3.57 -18.42
N SER A 83 12.90 4.06 -17.20
CA SER A 83 11.75 3.59 -16.42
C SER A 83 10.42 3.85 -17.13
N ALA A 84 10.26 5.01 -17.77
CA ALA A 84 9.04 5.31 -18.52
C ALA A 84 8.84 4.38 -19.74
N PHE A 85 9.91 3.99 -20.44
CA PHE A 85 9.80 3.02 -21.54
C PHE A 85 9.40 1.62 -21.06
N ILE A 86 9.91 1.20 -19.90
CA ILE A 86 9.54 -0.08 -19.28
C ILE A 86 8.06 -0.06 -18.89
N ASP A 87 7.59 1.01 -18.23
CA ASP A 87 6.18 1.18 -17.87
C ASP A 87 5.28 1.22 -19.11
N LEU A 88 5.71 1.89 -20.19
CA LEU A 88 4.99 1.92 -21.46
C LEU A 88 4.80 0.51 -22.03
N ALA A 89 5.85 -0.32 -22.04
CA ALA A 89 5.78 -1.69 -22.54
C ALA A 89 4.80 -2.54 -21.72
N PHE A 90 4.83 -2.42 -20.39
CA PHE A 90 3.88 -3.12 -19.51
C PHE A 90 2.44 -2.63 -19.69
N LEU A 91 2.23 -1.32 -19.81
CA LEU A 91 0.90 -0.75 -20.02
C LEU A 91 0.32 -1.09 -21.40
N LEU A 92 1.13 -1.11 -22.45
CA LEU A 92 0.71 -1.56 -23.78
C LEU A 92 0.26 -3.03 -23.72
N THR A 93 1.08 -3.89 -23.10
CA THR A 93 0.74 -5.31 -22.93
C THR A 93 -0.54 -5.47 -22.11
N ALA A 94 -0.70 -4.73 -21.01
CA ALA A 94 -1.90 -4.77 -20.18
C ALA A 94 -3.16 -4.34 -20.95
N ASN A 95 -3.08 -3.29 -21.77
CA ASN A 95 -4.22 -2.83 -22.59
C ASN A 95 -4.63 -3.85 -23.67
N LEU A 96 -3.68 -4.60 -24.24
CA LEU A 96 -3.97 -5.64 -25.23
C LEU A 96 -4.62 -6.88 -24.60
N VAL A 97 -4.29 -7.20 -23.35
CA VAL A 97 -4.73 -8.42 -22.66
C VAL A 97 -5.98 -8.21 -21.81
N MET A 98 -6.14 -7.06 -21.16
CA MET A 98 -7.26 -6.81 -20.25
C MET A 98 -8.59 -6.71 -21.01
N LYS A 99 -9.50 -7.65 -20.73
CA LYS A 99 -10.88 -7.65 -21.24
C LYS A 99 -11.87 -7.69 -20.09
N THR A 100 -12.89 -6.84 -20.12
CA THR A 100 -13.97 -6.83 -19.13
C THR A 100 -14.88 -8.05 -19.30
N ARG A 101 -15.02 -8.87 -18.25
CA ARG A 101 -15.88 -10.07 -18.28
C ARG A 101 -17.37 -9.77 -18.12
N LEU A 102 -17.71 -8.71 -17.38
CA LEU A 102 -19.12 -8.34 -17.18
C LEU A 102 -19.62 -7.60 -18.44
N PRO A 103 -20.85 -7.90 -18.90
CA PRO A 103 -21.47 -7.16 -19.99
C PRO A 103 -21.58 -5.68 -19.60
N SER A 104 -21.35 -4.80 -20.57
CA SER A 104 -21.33 -3.35 -20.37
C SER A 104 -22.64 -2.88 -19.74
N ARG A 105 -22.62 -1.76 -19.00
CA ARG A 105 -23.87 -1.09 -18.57
C ARG A 105 -24.78 -0.75 -19.76
N ARG A 106 -24.21 -0.61 -20.97
CA ARG A 106 -24.95 -0.51 -22.24
C ARG A 106 -25.77 -1.77 -22.58
N GLU A 107 -25.31 -2.95 -22.17
CA GLU A 107 -25.95 -4.24 -22.41
C GLU A 107 -26.91 -4.64 -21.26
N ARG A 108 -26.93 -3.88 -20.16
CA ARG A 108 -27.83 -4.07 -19.02
C ARG A 108 -28.55 -2.76 -18.63
N PRO A 109 -29.50 -2.28 -19.45
CA PRO A 109 -30.28 -1.06 -19.15
C PRO A 109 -31.05 -1.13 -17.82
N ASN A 110 -31.36 -2.34 -17.33
CA ASN A 110 -32.07 -2.58 -16.06
C ASN A 110 -31.14 -2.77 -14.84
N ALA A 111 -29.82 -2.60 -14.98
CA ALA A 111 -28.91 -2.67 -13.84
C ALA A 111 -29.21 -1.51 -12.88
N LYS A 112 -29.65 -1.83 -11.65
CA LYS A 112 -29.90 -0.83 -10.61
C LYS A 112 -28.68 0.08 -10.46
N PRO A 113 -28.86 1.41 -10.43
CA PRO A 113 -27.77 2.34 -10.17
C PRO A 113 -27.13 1.99 -8.83
N VAL A 114 -25.83 2.24 -8.71
CA VAL A 114 -25.12 2.04 -7.44
C VAL A 114 -25.76 2.94 -6.39
N ASP A 115 -26.29 2.36 -5.32
CA ASP A 115 -26.92 3.09 -4.23
C ASP A 115 -25.84 3.74 -3.34
N ILE A 116 -25.30 4.87 -3.79
CA ILE A 116 -24.24 5.64 -3.10
C ILE A 116 -24.67 5.95 -1.66
N ARG A 117 -25.95 6.30 -1.43
CA ARG A 117 -26.48 6.59 -0.10
C ARG A 117 -26.42 5.36 0.84
N ALA A 118 -26.64 4.16 0.31
CA ALA A 118 -26.53 2.92 1.08
C ALA A 118 -25.08 2.59 1.44
N ILE A 119 -24.13 2.89 0.54
CA ILE A 119 -22.69 2.77 0.80
C ILE A 119 -22.26 3.76 1.89
N LEU A 120 -22.66 5.03 1.76
CA LEU A 120 -22.31 6.09 2.70
C LEU A 120 -22.95 5.91 4.09
N SER A 121 -24.07 5.18 4.20
CA SER A 121 -24.72 4.90 5.49
C SER A 121 -24.17 3.65 6.18
N ASP A 122 -23.30 2.88 5.54
CA ASP A 122 -22.78 1.62 6.08
C ASP A 122 -21.70 1.87 7.14
N ARG A 123 -22.11 1.83 8.42
CA ARG A 123 -21.24 2.06 9.58
C ARG A 123 -20.05 1.10 9.63
N GLY A 124 -20.26 -0.17 9.28
CA GLY A 124 -19.19 -1.18 9.31
C GLY A 124 -18.12 -0.92 8.26
N TYR A 125 -18.54 -0.46 7.08
CA TYR A 125 -17.67 -0.06 5.99
C TYR A 125 -16.84 1.19 6.34
N TRP A 126 -17.46 2.23 6.92
CA TRP A 126 -16.73 3.43 7.35
C TRP A 126 -15.72 3.15 8.46
N LEU A 127 -16.05 2.30 9.44
CA LEU A 127 -15.09 1.84 10.45
C LEU A 127 -13.91 1.10 9.82
N CYS A 128 -14.14 0.31 8.76
CA CYS A 128 -13.08 -0.34 8.01
C CYS A 128 -12.18 0.69 7.32
N ILE A 129 -12.76 1.68 6.63
CA ILE A 129 -12.00 2.71 5.91
C ILE A 129 -11.19 3.57 6.88
N ILE A 130 -11.79 4.05 7.96
CA ILE A 130 -11.11 4.88 8.96
C ILE A 130 -9.99 4.08 9.62
N GLY A 131 -10.26 2.82 10.00
CA GLY A 131 -9.23 1.92 10.54
C GLY A 131 -8.08 1.72 9.55
N ALA A 132 -8.39 1.48 8.27
CA ALA A 132 -7.38 1.33 7.24
C ALA A 132 -6.57 2.62 6.99
N ALA A 133 -7.23 3.78 6.97
CA ALA A 133 -6.58 5.08 6.84
C ALA A 133 -5.61 5.32 8.01
N LEU A 134 -6.01 5.03 9.25
CA LEU A 134 -5.11 5.08 10.40
C LEU A 134 -3.91 4.14 10.22
N VAL A 135 -4.12 2.89 9.82
CA VAL A 135 -2.99 1.97 9.56
C VAL A 135 -2.05 2.53 8.49
N PHE A 136 -2.58 3.02 7.36
CA PHE A 136 -1.76 3.62 6.29
C PHE A 136 -1.00 4.88 6.72
N TRP A 137 -1.50 5.61 7.71
CA TRP A 137 -0.84 6.78 8.28
C TRP A 137 0.51 6.42 8.93
N GLY A 138 0.58 5.28 9.64
CA GLY A 138 1.81 4.84 10.32
C GLY A 138 2.63 3.81 9.54
N LEU A 139 2.00 2.97 8.72
CA LEU A 139 2.63 1.80 8.10
C LEU A 139 3.76 2.15 7.11
N PHE A 140 3.75 3.35 6.53
CA PHE A 140 4.80 3.78 5.62
C PHE A 140 6.03 4.37 6.31
N VAL A 141 5.98 4.66 7.62
CA VAL A 141 7.11 5.28 8.34
C VAL A 141 8.38 4.43 8.21
N PRO A 142 8.39 3.11 8.48
CA PRO A 142 9.60 2.31 8.27
C PRO A 142 10.05 2.25 6.80
N PHE A 143 9.15 2.32 5.83
CA PHE A 143 9.52 2.35 4.40
C PHE A 143 10.35 3.56 4.00
N PHE A 144 10.12 4.72 4.61
CA PHE A 144 10.86 5.94 4.31
C PHE A 144 12.08 6.13 5.21
N TYR A 145 12.00 5.72 6.48
CA TYR A 145 13.01 6.05 7.48
C TYR A 145 14.00 4.93 7.80
N LEU A 146 13.75 3.68 7.40
CA LEU A 146 14.65 2.56 7.73
C LEU A 146 16.05 2.73 7.14
N GLN A 147 16.17 3.24 5.91
CA GLN A 147 17.48 3.50 5.30
C GLN A 147 18.26 4.56 6.07
N VAL A 148 17.62 5.70 6.36
CA VAL A 148 18.24 6.82 7.10
C VAL A 148 18.61 6.40 8.52
N PHE A 149 17.76 5.59 9.16
CA PHE A 149 18.03 4.98 10.46
C PHE A 149 19.27 4.09 10.41
N ALA A 150 19.40 3.22 9.40
CA ALA A 150 20.55 2.34 9.25
C ALA A 150 21.85 3.12 9.01
N GLU A 151 21.82 4.16 8.17
CA GLU A 151 22.99 5.01 7.91
C GLU A 151 23.46 5.75 9.17
N LEU A 152 22.53 6.30 9.96
CA LEU A 152 22.86 7.06 11.17
C LEU A 152 23.36 6.20 12.34
N HIS A 153 23.03 4.91 12.37
CA HIS A 153 23.57 3.96 13.35
C HIS A 153 24.91 3.35 12.91
N GLY A 154 25.53 3.85 11.84
CA GLY A 154 26.86 3.43 11.39
C GLY A 154 26.88 2.08 10.69
N LEU A 155 25.74 1.58 10.19
CA LEU A 155 25.69 0.33 9.44
C LEU A 155 26.33 0.50 8.05
N PRO A 156 26.85 -0.59 7.45
CA PRO A 156 27.46 -0.53 6.13
C PRO A 156 26.51 0.08 5.10
N LYS A 157 27.01 1.01 4.27
CA LYS A 157 26.22 1.67 3.21
C LYS A 157 25.53 0.68 2.27
N THR A 158 26.18 -0.45 2.00
CA THR A 158 25.60 -1.56 1.21
C THR A 158 24.35 -2.13 1.88
N LEU A 159 24.35 -2.28 3.21
CA LEU A 159 23.19 -2.79 3.94
C LEU A 159 22.05 -1.77 3.97
N ALA A 160 22.34 -0.51 4.27
CA ALA A 160 21.34 0.55 4.27
C ALA A 160 20.65 0.66 2.89
N PHE A 161 21.43 0.50 1.82
CA PHE A 161 20.93 0.44 0.45
C PHE A 161 20.00 -0.76 0.21
N TYR A 162 20.37 -1.96 0.67
CA TYR A 162 19.56 -3.17 0.49
C TYR A 162 18.40 -3.29 1.49
N ALA A 163 18.29 -2.45 2.51
CA ALA A 163 17.24 -2.53 3.52
C ALA A 163 15.83 -2.42 2.92
N ILE A 164 15.61 -1.46 2.01
CA ILE A 164 14.32 -1.25 1.33
C ILE A 164 14.02 -2.39 0.34
N PRO A 165 14.96 -2.84 -0.53
CA PRO A 165 14.78 -4.03 -1.35
C PRO A 165 14.44 -5.29 -0.55
N ILE A 166 15.15 -5.56 0.56
CA ILE A 166 14.88 -6.73 1.42
C ILE A 166 13.45 -6.68 1.95
N MET A 167 13.01 -5.51 2.41
CA MET A 167 11.66 -5.32 2.93
C MET A 167 10.57 -5.44 1.85
N ASN A 168 10.81 -4.96 0.62
CA ASN A 168 9.87 -5.15 -0.48
C ASN A 168 9.85 -6.61 -0.97
N ALA A 169 11.00 -7.30 -0.96
CA ALA A 169 11.10 -8.71 -1.30
C ALA A 169 10.34 -9.59 -0.30
N SER A 170 10.44 -9.33 1.00
CA SER A 170 9.63 -10.03 2.01
C SER A 170 8.14 -9.67 1.88
N SER A 171 7.82 -8.44 1.50
CA SER A 171 6.45 -7.99 1.21
C SER A 171 5.81 -8.76 0.05
N LEU A 172 6.58 -9.24 -0.92
CA LEU A 172 6.07 -10.12 -1.98
C LEU A 172 5.41 -11.39 -1.42
N PHE A 173 6.09 -12.05 -0.49
CA PHE A 173 5.56 -13.23 0.21
C PHE A 173 4.42 -12.86 1.14
N GLY A 174 4.53 -11.71 1.82
CA GLY A 174 3.47 -11.11 2.63
C GLY A 174 2.19 -10.82 1.86
N ARG A 175 2.29 -10.46 0.58
CA ARG A 175 1.13 -10.22 -0.30
C ARG A 175 0.56 -11.49 -0.90
N THR A 176 1.23 -12.63 -0.79
CA THR A 176 0.78 -13.90 -1.40
C THR A 176 0.22 -14.85 -0.36
N ILE A 177 0.98 -15.12 0.72
CA ILE A 177 0.63 -16.14 1.73
C ILE A 177 -0.58 -15.71 2.57
N PRO A 178 -0.59 -14.52 3.22
CA PRO A 178 -1.78 -13.98 3.87
C PRO A 178 -3.04 -13.93 3.00
N ASN A 179 -2.93 -13.63 1.70
CA ASN A 179 -4.10 -13.65 0.82
C ASN A 179 -4.62 -15.05 0.55
N PHE A 180 -3.73 -16.04 0.42
CA PHE A 180 -4.13 -17.44 0.35
C PHE A 180 -4.89 -17.84 1.61
N LEU A 181 -4.34 -17.53 2.79
CA LEU A 181 -5.00 -17.80 4.07
C LEU A 181 -6.31 -17.02 4.22
N GLY A 182 -6.39 -15.80 3.68
CA GLY A 182 -7.58 -14.96 3.71
C GLY A 182 -8.77 -15.51 2.91
N ASP A 183 -8.52 -16.35 1.90
CA ASP A 183 -9.58 -17.05 1.17
C ASP A 183 -10.17 -18.23 1.99
N TYR A 184 -9.42 -18.79 2.96
CA TYR A 184 -9.89 -19.89 3.83
C TYR A 184 -10.43 -19.41 5.17
N PHE A 185 -9.72 -18.49 5.83
CA PHE A 185 -10.04 -18.00 7.17
C PHE A 185 -10.77 -16.65 7.16
N GLY A 186 -11.05 -16.10 5.97
CA GLY A 186 -11.64 -14.78 5.82
C GLY A 186 -10.64 -13.61 5.93
N PRO A 187 -10.86 -12.52 5.17
CA PRO A 187 -9.89 -11.43 5.05
C PRO A 187 -9.65 -10.69 6.38
N PHE A 188 -10.68 -10.48 7.20
CA PHE A 188 -10.53 -9.79 8.48
C PHE A 188 -9.75 -10.59 9.52
N ASN A 189 -9.84 -11.93 9.51
CA ASN A 189 -9.17 -12.79 10.49
C ASN A 189 -7.65 -12.79 10.27
N ILE A 190 -7.19 -12.55 9.03
CA ILE A 190 -5.77 -12.42 8.69
C ILE A 190 -5.29 -10.97 8.76
N MET A 191 -6.10 -10.00 8.34
CA MET A 191 -5.73 -8.58 8.32
C MET A 191 -5.42 -8.02 9.72
N ILE A 192 -6.24 -8.35 10.72
CA ILE A 192 -6.09 -7.85 12.10
C ILE A 192 -4.75 -8.30 12.73
N PRO A 193 -4.40 -9.60 12.79
CA PRO A 193 -3.12 -10.02 13.36
C PRO A 193 -1.93 -9.46 12.58
N CYS A 194 -1.99 -9.40 11.24
CA CYS A 194 -0.95 -8.75 10.46
C CYS A 194 -0.74 -7.28 10.85
N THR A 195 -1.81 -6.55 11.14
CA THR A 195 -1.76 -5.15 11.56
C THR A 195 -1.16 -5.00 12.97
N ILE A 196 -1.60 -5.83 13.92
CA ILE A 196 -1.11 -5.81 15.31
C ILE A 196 0.38 -6.15 15.34
N ILE A 197 0.79 -7.21 14.62
CA ILE A 197 2.19 -7.61 14.53
C ILE A 197 3.01 -6.50 13.87
N SER A 198 2.52 -5.87 12.79
CA SER A 198 3.22 -4.75 12.15
C SER A 198 3.41 -3.56 13.09
N GLY A 199 2.38 -3.21 13.89
CA GLY A 199 2.47 -2.17 14.91
C GLY A 199 3.45 -2.52 16.04
N GLY A 200 3.48 -3.79 16.49
CA GLY A 200 4.45 -4.27 17.48
C GLY A 200 5.89 -4.27 16.97
N LEU A 201 6.09 -4.68 15.71
CA LEU A 201 7.41 -4.71 15.06
C LEU A 201 8.02 -3.30 14.96
N MET A 202 7.22 -2.24 14.86
CA MET A 202 7.75 -0.87 14.86
C MET A 202 8.56 -0.54 16.12
N TYR A 203 8.20 -1.10 17.28
CA TYR A 203 9.02 -0.96 18.51
C TYR A 203 10.31 -1.77 18.44
N LEU A 204 10.33 -2.89 17.71
CA LEU A 204 11.56 -3.67 17.49
C LEU A 204 12.57 -2.93 16.61
N MET A 205 12.14 -1.94 15.82
CA MET A 205 13.05 -1.06 15.09
C MET A 205 14.01 -0.31 16.03
N PHE A 206 13.62 -0.02 17.28
CA PHE A 206 14.52 0.57 18.28
C PHE A 206 15.70 -0.32 18.65
N ALA A 207 15.49 -1.63 18.68
CA ALA A 207 16.51 -2.60 19.03
C ALA A 207 17.36 -3.03 17.81
N ALA A 208 16.98 -2.60 16.60
CA ALA A 208 17.62 -3.01 15.35
C ALA A 208 18.88 -2.18 15.02
N THR A 209 19.81 -2.05 15.97
CA THR A 209 21.07 -1.29 15.79
C THR A 209 22.19 -2.09 15.12
N GLY A 210 22.03 -3.40 14.97
CA GLY A 210 22.98 -4.28 14.29
C GLY A 210 22.49 -4.77 12.92
N VAL A 211 23.43 -5.22 12.08
CA VAL A 211 23.18 -5.74 10.72
C VAL A 211 22.07 -6.79 10.71
N ALA A 212 22.19 -7.81 11.56
CA ALA A 212 21.22 -8.89 11.65
C ALA A 212 19.84 -8.38 12.10
N GLY A 213 19.81 -7.44 13.06
CA GLY A 213 18.57 -6.84 13.57
C GLY A 213 17.80 -6.09 12.49
N THR A 214 18.49 -5.27 11.69
CA THR A 214 17.86 -4.52 10.59
C THR A 214 17.32 -5.44 9.50
N VAL A 215 18.04 -6.52 9.16
CA VAL A 215 17.61 -7.50 8.16
C VAL A 215 16.39 -8.28 8.64
N VAL A 216 16.43 -8.81 9.87
CA VAL A 216 15.31 -9.56 10.47
C VAL A 216 14.08 -8.67 10.59
N PHE A 217 14.26 -7.41 11.03
CA PHE A 217 13.18 -6.43 11.06
C PHE A 217 12.60 -6.20 9.66
N GLY A 218 13.43 -5.95 8.64
CA GLY A 218 12.95 -5.72 7.27
C GLY A 218 12.19 -6.93 6.70
N ILE A 219 12.63 -8.15 7.00
CA ILE A 219 11.95 -9.37 6.57
C ILE A 219 10.57 -9.49 7.24
N LEU A 220 10.53 -9.44 8.58
CA LEU A 220 9.29 -9.61 9.33
C LEU A 220 8.32 -8.46 9.04
N TYR A 221 8.79 -7.22 9.10
CA TYR A 221 7.97 -6.04 8.87
C TYR A 221 7.43 -6.01 7.45
N GLY A 222 8.26 -6.28 6.44
CA GLY A 222 7.82 -6.32 5.04
C GLY A 222 6.77 -7.41 4.80
N PHE A 223 6.93 -8.59 5.41
CA PHE A 223 5.94 -9.68 5.32
C PHE A 223 4.57 -9.28 5.91
N PHE A 224 4.52 -8.84 7.17
CA PHE A 224 3.25 -8.52 7.82
C PHE A 224 2.59 -7.25 7.26
N SER A 225 3.37 -6.23 6.93
CA SER A 225 2.85 -5.00 6.31
C SER A 225 2.33 -5.26 4.89
N GLY A 226 3.00 -6.12 4.11
CA GLY A 226 2.55 -6.56 2.79
C GLY A 226 1.21 -7.32 2.85
N GLY A 227 1.03 -8.16 3.87
CA GLY A 227 -0.24 -8.85 4.11
C GLY A 227 -1.39 -7.89 4.32
N PHE A 228 -1.19 -6.85 5.13
CA PHE A 228 -2.22 -5.82 5.33
C PHE A 228 -2.58 -5.09 4.02
N ILE A 229 -1.57 -4.58 3.28
CA ILE A 229 -1.77 -3.77 2.07
C ILE A 229 -2.57 -4.53 1.00
N SER A 230 -2.41 -5.84 0.93
CA SER A 230 -3.06 -6.65 -0.09
C SER A 230 -4.45 -7.15 0.31
N ILE A 231 -4.67 -7.42 1.61
CA ILE A 231 -5.96 -7.91 2.12
C ILE A 231 -7.00 -6.78 2.28
N ILE A 232 -6.57 -5.51 2.38
CA ILE A 232 -7.53 -4.40 2.52
C ILE A 232 -8.52 -4.33 1.34
N THR A 233 -8.07 -4.58 0.11
CA THR A 233 -8.94 -4.56 -1.08
C THR A 233 -10.04 -5.64 -1.02
N PRO A 234 -9.74 -6.93 -0.78
CA PRO A 234 -10.79 -7.93 -0.58
C PRO A 234 -11.63 -7.68 0.68
N ALA A 235 -11.05 -7.12 1.76
CA ALA A 235 -11.79 -6.75 2.97
C ALA A 235 -12.86 -5.69 2.69
N VAL A 236 -12.49 -4.58 2.03
CA VAL A 236 -13.41 -3.52 1.56
C VAL A 236 -14.48 -4.10 0.65
N ALA A 237 -14.07 -4.99 -0.26
CA ALA A 237 -15.01 -5.57 -1.19
C ALA A 237 -15.98 -6.59 -0.57
N SER A 238 -15.65 -7.17 0.58
CA SER A 238 -16.51 -8.11 1.33
C SER A 238 -17.79 -7.45 1.91
N PHE A 239 -17.82 -6.12 2.00
CA PHE A 239 -19.01 -5.32 2.36
C PHE A 239 -19.94 -5.06 1.18
N SER A 240 -19.49 -5.33 -0.05
CA SER A 240 -20.31 -5.10 -1.25
C SER A 240 -21.42 -6.14 -1.30
N ARG A 241 -22.66 -5.68 -1.50
CA ARG A 241 -23.83 -6.56 -1.69
C ARG A 241 -23.89 -7.08 -3.12
N ASP A 242 -23.55 -6.21 -4.07
CA ASP A 242 -23.51 -6.51 -5.49
C ASP A 242 -22.11 -6.29 -6.09
N LEU A 243 -21.80 -7.06 -7.13
CA LEU A 243 -20.54 -6.94 -7.88
C LEU A 243 -20.36 -5.54 -8.49
N ASN A 244 -21.46 -4.86 -8.82
CA ASN A 244 -21.46 -3.52 -9.41
C ASN A 244 -21.02 -2.43 -8.42
N GLU A 245 -21.12 -2.65 -7.11
CA GLU A 245 -20.73 -1.67 -6.09
C GLU A 245 -19.23 -1.75 -5.72
N ILE A 246 -18.56 -2.84 -6.10
CA ILE A 246 -17.18 -3.13 -5.69
C ILE A 246 -16.23 -2.01 -6.11
N GLY A 247 -16.30 -1.59 -7.38
CA GLY A 247 -15.43 -0.54 -7.92
C GLY A 247 -15.62 0.78 -7.17
N THR A 248 -16.87 1.18 -6.92
CA THR A 248 -17.21 2.39 -6.17
C THR A 248 -16.72 2.33 -4.73
N ARG A 249 -16.88 1.19 -4.04
CA ARG A 249 -16.40 1.00 -2.66
C ARG A 249 -14.87 1.00 -2.57
N ILE A 250 -14.17 0.41 -3.54
CA ILE A 250 -12.71 0.48 -3.60
C ILE A 250 -12.27 1.93 -3.85
N GLY A 251 -12.93 2.64 -4.78
CA GLY A 251 -12.64 4.04 -5.09
C GLY A 251 -12.79 4.97 -3.88
N ILE A 252 -13.90 4.88 -3.15
CA ILE A 252 -14.12 5.67 -1.92
C ILE A 252 -13.07 5.34 -0.86
N ALA A 253 -12.74 4.06 -0.67
CA ALA A 253 -11.71 3.66 0.29
C ALA A 253 -10.34 4.23 -0.10
N CYS A 254 -9.94 4.12 -1.37
CA CYS A 254 -8.69 4.69 -1.87
C CYS A 254 -8.63 6.21 -1.72
N PHE A 255 -9.75 6.91 -1.92
CA PHE A 255 -9.83 8.36 -1.74
C PHE A 255 -9.53 8.78 -0.29
N VAL A 256 -10.17 8.13 0.69
CA VAL A 256 -9.94 8.44 2.11
C VAL A 256 -8.54 8.04 2.56
N ILE A 257 -8.06 6.86 2.15
CA ILE A 257 -6.71 6.39 2.45
C ILE A 257 -5.65 7.32 1.84
N GLY A 258 -5.93 7.92 0.68
CA GLY A 258 -5.04 8.87 0.01
C GLY A 258 -4.66 10.07 0.90
N PHE A 259 -5.59 10.59 1.70
CA PHE A 259 -5.28 11.67 2.64
C PHE A 259 -4.32 11.24 3.75
N ALA A 260 -4.48 10.02 4.28
CA ALA A 260 -3.59 9.48 5.29
C ALA A 260 -2.16 9.27 4.75
N LEU A 261 -2.05 8.80 3.50
CA LEU A 261 -0.76 8.64 2.81
C LEU A 261 -0.09 9.99 2.52
N LEU A 262 -0.87 11.02 2.17
CA LEU A 262 -0.38 12.36 1.89
C LEU A 262 0.20 13.04 3.13
N THR A 263 -0.49 12.93 4.28
CA THR A 263 -0.09 13.62 5.51
C THR A 263 0.84 12.82 6.40
N GLY A 264 0.84 11.48 6.29
CA GLY A 264 1.58 10.62 7.22
C GLY A 264 3.09 10.78 7.19
N THR A 265 3.69 10.74 6.00
CA THR A 265 5.15 10.84 5.86
C THR A 265 5.67 12.21 6.29
N PRO A 266 5.06 13.35 5.91
CA PRO A 266 5.46 14.67 6.41
C PRO A 266 5.35 14.82 7.93
N ILE A 267 4.29 14.29 8.55
CA ILE A 267 4.13 14.32 10.02
C ILE A 267 5.26 13.52 10.68
N ALA A 268 5.56 12.33 10.18
CA ALA A 268 6.69 11.54 10.67
C ALA A 268 8.02 12.30 10.52
N GLY A 269 8.22 13.03 9.41
CA GLY A 269 9.41 13.86 9.20
C GLY A 269 9.54 15.00 10.20
N ALA A 270 8.44 15.70 10.47
CA ALA A 270 8.40 16.76 11.48
C ALA A 270 8.66 16.21 12.90
N LEU A 271 8.25 14.96 13.18
CA LEU A 271 8.52 14.31 14.46
C LEU A 271 9.98 13.87 14.61
N VAL A 272 10.63 13.51 13.50
CA VAL A 272 12.05 13.11 13.45
C VAL A 272 12.99 14.30 13.63
N GLN A 273 12.68 15.46 13.02
CA GLN A 273 13.55 16.65 13.01
C GLN A 273 12.89 17.83 13.73
N GLN A 274 13.35 18.14 14.94
CA GLN A 274 12.77 19.23 15.75
C GLN A 274 13.37 20.62 15.45
N ASN A 275 14.58 20.67 14.88
CA ASN A 275 15.28 21.88 14.42
C ASN A 275 16.16 21.48 13.23
N HIS A 276 16.36 22.36 12.25
CA HIS A 276 17.14 22.06 11.02
C HIS A 276 18.56 21.52 11.30
N ASN A 277 19.10 21.70 12.52
CA ASN A 277 20.42 21.22 12.97
C ASN A 277 20.39 20.34 14.25
N GLY A 278 19.23 19.79 14.66
CA GLY A 278 19.12 18.97 15.88
C GLY A 278 19.40 17.48 15.66
N PRO A 279 19.77 16.71 16.71
CA PRO A 279 19.92 15.25 16.61
C PRO A 279 18.59 14.57 16.28
N TYR A 280 18.64 13.49 15.50
CA TYR A 280 17.46 12.72 15.09
C TYR A 280 16.81 12.03 16.29
N ILE A 281 15.53 12.32 16.55
CA ILE A 281 14.78 11.73 17.67
C ILE A 281 13.85 10.64 17.12
N TRP A 282 14.36 9.41 17.09
CA TRP A 282 13.64 8.27 16.51
C TRP A 282 12.44 7.78 17.31
N TRP A 283 12.35 8.10 18.59
CA TRP A 283 11.27 7.56 19.44
C TRP A 283 9.90 8.17 19.14
N ARG A 284 9.84 9.46 18.79
CA ARG A 284 8.59 10.17 18.49
C ARG A 284 7.84 9.62 17.27
N PRO A 285 8.46 9.50 16.07
CA PRO A 285 7.77 9.01 14.89
C PRO A 285 7.37 7.54 15.02
N LEU A 286 8.18 6.71 15.69
CA LEU A 286 7.92 5.28 15.85
C LEU A 286 6.80 5.02 16.84
N VAL A 287 6.78 5.72 17.99
CA VAL A 287 5.67 5.62 18.95
C VAL A 287 4.38 6.15 18.32
N PHE A 288 4.43 7.28 17.62
CA PHE A 288 3.28 7.81 16.88
C PHE A 288 2.75 6.80 15.85
N ALA A 289 3.62 6.29 14.98
CA ALA A 289 3.23 5.32 13.96
C ALA A 289 2.64 4.04 14.56
N SER A 290 3.24 3.53 15.63
CA SER A 290 2.77 2.32 16.31
C SER A 290 1.40 2.50 16.95
N ILE A 291 1.19 3.60 17.69
CA ILE A 291 -0.10 3.91 18.33
C ILE A 291 -1.19 4.08 17.27
N VAL A 292 -0.89 4.81 16.19
CA VAL A 292 -1.86 5.06 15.12
C VAL A 292 -2.22 3.76 14.38
N VAL A 293 -1.25 2.88 14.12
CA VAL A 293 -1.51 1.55 13.54
C VAL A 293 -2.32 0.65 14.47
N LEU A 294 -2.00 0.62 15.77
CA LEU A 294 -2.74 -0.18 16.75
C LEU A 294 -4.16 0.35 16.97
N THR A 295 -4.35 1.66 16.94
CA THR A 295 -5.67 2.29 16.96
C THR A 295 -6.46 1.91 15.71
N GLY A 296 -5.80 1.92 14.54
CA GLY A 296 -6.37 1.39 13.30
C GLY A 296 -6.80 -0.07 13.43
N ALA A 297 -5.97 -0.93 14.04
CA ALA A 297 -6.32 -2.33 14.31
C ALA A 297 -7.56 -2.46 15.20
N ALA A 298 -7.71 -1.63 16.24
CA ALA A 298 -8.90 -1.61 17.08
C ALA A 298 -10.16 -1.23 16.27
N CYS A 299 -10.07 -0.26 15.38
CA CYS A 299 -11.16 0.08 14.46
C CYS A 299 -11.51 -1.08 13.51
N LEU A 300 -10.51 -1.81 13.01
CA LEU A 300 -10.71 -2.99 12.16
C LEU A 300 -11.36 -4.16 12.92
N ILE A 301 -11.04 -4.35 14.20
CA ILE A 301 -11.72 -5.31 15.08
C ILE A 301 -13.19 -4.93 15.24
N ALA A 302 -13.49 -3.66 15.52
CA ALA A 302 -14.87 -3.18 15.64
C ALA A 302 -15.65 -3.36 14.31
N SER A 303 -15.01 -3.06 13.18
CA SER A 303 -15.59 -3.29 11.85
C SER A 303 -15.91 -4.77 11.59
N ARG A 304 -14.99 -5.68 11.95
CA ARG A 304 -15.20 -7.14 11.87
C ARG A 304 -16.39 -7.59 12.71
N GLN A 305 -16.53 -7.10 13.94
CA GLN A 305 -17.64 -7.46 14.83
C GLN A 305 -19.00 -7.04 14.23
N ILE A 306 -19.09 -5.84 13.64
CA ILE A 306 -20.30 -5.37 12.96
C ILE A 306 -20.61 -6.22 11.73
N LEU A 307 -19.59 -6.57 10.94
CA LEU A 307 -19.77 -7.40 9.76
C LEU A 307 -20.21 -8.84 10.11
N SER A 308 -19.62 -9.42 11.16
CA SER A 308 -19.98 -10.76 11.65
C SER A 308 -21.43 -10.81 12.15
N LYS A 309 -21.87 -9.81 12.94
CA LYS A 309 -23.27 -9.67 13.37
C LYS A 309 -24.23 -9.56 12.18
N ARG A 310 -23.82 -8.93 11.08
CA ARG A 310 -24.67 -8.70 9.89
C ARG A 310 -24.81 -9.93 9.00
N LYS A 311 -23.80 -10.81 8.95
CA LYS A 311 -23.82 -12.00 8.08
C LYS A 311 -24.31 -13.26 8.78
N SER A 312 -24.67 -13.21 10.07
CA SER A 312 -25.10 -14.36 10.90
C SER A 312 -24.21 -15.61 10.76
N THR A 313 -22.98 -15.41 10.30
CA THR A 313 -21.99 -16.45 10.10
C THR A 313 -20.86 -16.13 11.05
N HIS A 314 -20.58 -17.07 11.95
CA HIS A 314 -19.26 -17.22 12.52
C HIS A 314 -18.30 -17.28 11.34
N VAL A 315 -17.61 -16.17 11.07
CA VAL A 315 -16.64 -16.07 9.98
C VAL A 315 -15.44 -16.91 10.41
N LEU A 316 -15.52 -18.20 10.06
CA LEU A 316 -14.38 -19.11 9.96
C LEU A 316 -13.39 -18.55 8.94
#